data_AF-A0A939WTY5-F1
#
_entry.id   AF-A0A939WTY5-F1
#
_cell.length_a   1.000
_cell.length_b   1.000
_cell.length_c   1.000
_cell.angle_alpha   90.00
_cell.angle_beta   90.00
_cell.angle_gamma   90.00
#
_symmetry.space_group_name_H-M   'P 1'
#
loop_
_entity.id
_entity.type
_entity.pdbx_description
1 polymer ?
#
loop_
_entity_poly.entity_id
_entity_poly.type
_entity_poly.pdbx_seq_one_letter_code
_entity_poly.pdbx_strand_id
1 'polypeptide(L)'
;MARYFKQALELKNVSLPKSFVDALKGESQHFDLERFVKAQDSDWGSYVEALAEIKEGHKRGHWIWYIFPQIKGLGHSHNSEFYGISGKDEARSYLEHPVLGARLREITKAFLECGNPSAYNVLGFPDVLKVQSCMTLFDIISPQDIFAEVLDRYYEGNRCEKTVRRLGYRDEKMKNQVLPSKLTITKDYRIVLSDYNNIEVKMEPIVKAIYLLFLKHPEGIAFKCLPDFRKELTKIYSDLRPMGLSEKALQSIEDVTNPLLNSINEKCSRIRAAFIPVVDESLLNDYIITGKSGETKKISLSRDLVIWEK
;
A
#
# COMPACT_ATOMS: atom_id res chain seq x y z
N MET A 1 -14.61 -17.28 1.21
CA MET A 1 -14.25 -18.50 0.47
C MET A 1 -13.62 -19.61 1.33
N ALA A 2 -12.74 -19.33 2.30
CA ALA A 2 -12.03 -20.39 3.05
C ALA A 2 -12.89 -21.36 3.90
N ARG A 3 -14.06 -20.94 4.40
CA ARG A 3 -14.89 -21.77 5.31
C ARG A 3 -15.56 -22.98 4.64
N TYR A 4 -15.94 -22.86 3.36
CA TYR A 4 -16.56 -23.95 2.59
C TYR A 4 -15.54 -25.02 2.16
N PHE A 5 -14.24 -24.68 2.08
CA PHE A 5 -13.20 -25.62 1.64
C PHE A 5 -12.62 -26.48 2.76
N LYS A 6 -12.64 -26.03 4.02
CA LYS A 6 -12.19 -26.87 5.16
C LYS A 6 -13.03 -28.15 5.33
N GLN A 7 -14.33 -28.10 5.01
CA GLN A 7 -15.22 -29.28 5.04
C GLN A 7 -14.88 -30.33 3.96
N ALA A 8 -14.12 -29.97 2.92
CA ALA A 8 -13.76 -30.89 1.84
C ALA A 8 -12.71 -31.94 2.26
N LEU A 9 -11.97 -31.70 3.36
CA LEU A 9 -10.96 -32.63 3.88
C LEU A 9 -11.56 -33.92 4.48
N GLU A 10 -12.85 -33.92 4.84
CA GLU A 10 -13.54 -35.06 5.47
C GLU A 10 -14.28 -35.96 4.47
N LEU A 11 -14.34 -35.57 3.19
CA LEU A 11 -15.05 -36.32 2.15
C LEU A 11 -14.15 -37.42 1.58
N LYS A 12 -14.50 -38.68 1.84
CA LYS A 12 -13.71 -39.88 1.48
C LYS A 12 -13.42 -40.10 -0.02
N ASN A 13 -13.98 -39.28 -0.92
CA ASN A 13 -13.88 -39.45 -2.37
C ASN A 13 -13.32 -38.24 -3.12
N VAL A 14 -12.65 -37.29 -2.44
CA VAL A 14 -12.02 -36.14 -3.09
C VAL A 14 -10.50 -36.29 -3.02
N SER A 15 -9.85 -36.49 -4.17
CA SER A 15 -8.39 -36.42 -4.29
C SER A 15 -8.00 -35.00 -4.70
N LEU A 16 -7.41 -34.25 -3.77
CA LEU A 16 -6.88 -32.91 -4.05
C LEU A 16 -5.38 -32.98 -4.34
N PRO A 17 -4.86 -32.12 -5.22
CA PRO A 17 -3.42 -32.01 -5.44
C PRO A 17 -2.69 -31.74 -4.12
N LYS A 18 -1.53 -32.38 -3.91
CA LYS A 18 -0.76 -32.28 -2.65
C LYS A 18 -0.51 -30.83 -2.25
N SER A 19 -0.09 -29.97 -3.19
CA SER A 19 0.12 -28.54 -2.98
C SER A 19 -1.12 -27.78 -2.48
N PHE A 20 -2.32 -28.26 -2.83
CA PHE A 20 -3.59 -27.68 -2.39
C PHE A 20 -3.98 -28.17 -0.99
N VAL A 21 -3.67 -29.43 -0.67
CA VAL A 21 -3.83 -30.00 0.68
C VAL A 21 -2.88 -29.34 1.66
N ASP A 22 -1.63 -29.10 1.27
CA ASP A 22 -0.60 -28.45 2.09
C ASP A 22 -0.99 -27.00 2.40
N ALA A 23 -1.54 -26.28 1.41
CA ALA A 23 -2.09 -24.94 1.58
C ALA A 23 -3.35 -24.90 2.47
N LEU A 24 -4.18 -25.94 2.47
CA LEU A 24 -5.40 -26.03 3.30
C LEU A 24 -5.11 -26.50 4.73
N LYS A 25 -4.11 -27.36 4.91
CA LYS A 25 -3.67 -27.85 6.22
C LYS A 25 -2.77 -26.86 6.95
N GLY A 26 -2.25 -25.85 6.24
CA GLY A 26 -1.28 -24.93 6.80
C GLY A 26 -0.09 -25.74 7.32
N GLU A 27 0.64 -26.39 6.42
CA GLU A 27 1.94 -26.96 6.83
C GLU A 27 2.72 -25.84 7.52
N SER A 28 2.95 -26.02 8.82
CA SER A 28 3.66 -25.07 9.66
C SER A 28 5.03 -24.89 9.04
N GLN A 29 5.21 -23.79 8.32
CA GLN A 29 6.52 -23.37 7.87
C GLN A 29 7.35 -23.24 9.15
N HIS A 30 8.33 -24.14 9.33
CA HIS A 30 9.08 -24.19 10.58
C HIS A 30 10.02 -22.99 10.62
N PHE A 31 9.60 -21.95 11.33
CA PHE A 31 10.45 -20.80 11.59
C PHE A 31 11.42 -21.12 12.72
N ASP A 32 12.67 -20.69 12.61
CA ASP A 32 13.69 -20.83 13.66
C ASP A 32 13.45 -19.77 14.77
N LEU A 33 12.39 -19.94 15.55
CA LEU A 33 12.05 -19.01 16.64
C LEU A 33 13.01 -19.13 17.84
N GLU A 34 13.72 -20.26 17.95
CA GLU A 34 14.72 -20.50 18.99
C GLU A 34 15.86 -19.48 18.98
N ARG A 35 16.17 -18.88 17.82
CA ARG A 35 17.13 -17.78 17.74
C ARG A 35 16.77 -16.61 18.67
N PHE A 36 15.47 -16.32 18.84
CA PHE A 36 15.01 -15.27 19.75
C PHE A 36 15.12 -15.69 21.21
N VAL A 37 14.71 -16.93 21.53
CA VAL A 37 14.76 -17.46 22.90
C VAL A 37 16.20 -17.45 23.40
N LYS A 38 17.14 -18.00 22.61
CA LYS A 38 18.57 -18.02 22.95
C LYS A 38 19.15 -16.63 23.18
N ALA A 39 18.74 -15.64 22.38
CA ALA A 39 19.20 -14.26 22.55
C ALA A 39 18.56 -13.57 23.77
N GLN A 40 17.31 -13.91 24.09
CA GLN A 40 16.63 -13.39 25.27
C GLN A 40 17.12 -14.03 26.58
N ASP A 41 17.68 -15.23 26.50
CA ASP A 41 18.21 -15.97 27.65
C ASP A 41 19.74 -15.84 27.81
N SER A 42 20.41 -15.00 27.01
CA SER A 42 21.85 -14.78 27.13
C SER A 42 22.22 -13.95 28.36
N ASP A 43 23.45 -14.10 28.86
CA ASP A 43 23.92 -13.38 30.05
C ASP A 43 23.95 -11.85 29.90
N TRP A 44 24.08 -11.36 28.67
CA TRP A 44 24.12 -9.93 28.34
C TRP A 44 23.04 -9.58 27.32
N GLY A 45 22.30 -8.49 27.55
CA GLY A 45 21.15 -8.12 26.74
C GLY A 45 19.94 -9.03 26.95
N SER A 46 19.85 -9.70 28.11
CA SER A 46 18.78 -10.64 28.42
C SER A 46 17.40 -9.98 28.43
N TYR A 47 16.35 -10.81 28.37
CA TYR A 47 14.99 -10.35 28.59
C TYR A 47 14.79 -9.72 29.97
N VAL A 48 15.45 -10.26 31.01
CA VAL A 48 15.36 -9.74 32.37
C VAL A 48 15.96 -8.34 32.46
N GLU A 49 17.12 -8.14 31.84
CA GLU A 49 17.80 -6.83 31.75
C GLU A 49 16.94 -5.82 30.96
N ALA A 50 16.45 -6.22 29.78
CA ALA A 50 15.59 -5.38 28.96
C ALA A 50 14.31 -4.96 29.70
N LEU A 51 13.67 -5.88 30.40
CA LEU A 51 12.46 -5.60 31.18
C LEU A 51 12.73 -4.64 32.34
N ALA A 52 13.86 -4.79 33.04
CA ALA A 52 14.26 -3.88 34.11
C ALA A 52 14.49 -2.45 33.58
N GLU A 53 15.27 -2.31 32.50
CA GLU A 53 15.53 -1.02 31.87
C GLU A 53 14.27 -0.32 31.37
N ILE A 54 13.33 -1.07 30.79
CA ILE A 54 12.05 -0.53 30.34
C ILE A 54 11.19 -0.08 31.53
N LYS A 55 11.16 -0.83 32.65
CA LYS A 55 10.45 -0.43 33.87
C LYS A 55 11.04 0.83 34.50
N GLU A 56 12.36 1.01 34.41
CA GLU A 56 13.05 2.22 34.83
C GLU A 56 12.83 3.40 33.86
N GLY A 57 12.25 3.15 32.68
CA GLY A 57 11.97 4.17 31.68
C GLY A 57 13.21 4.66 30.94
N HIS A 58 14.29 3.86 30.89
CA HIS A 58 15.51 4.20 30.16
C HIS A 58 16.30 2.96 29.71
N LYS A 59 16.25 2.68 28.41
CA LYS A 59 17.02 1.64 27.73
C LYS A 59 18.52 1.97 27.73
N ARG A 60 19.36 0.97 28.02
CA ARG A 60 20.82 1.06 28.05
C ARG A 60 21.50 -0.06 27.25
N GLY A 61 20.97 -1.28 27.29
CA GLY A 61 21.56 -2.47 26.67
C GLY A 61 21.32 -2.62 25.15
N HIS A 62 21.96 -3.64 24.55
CA HIS A 62 21.94 -3.92 23.11
C HIS A 62 21.01 -5.08 22.73
N TRP A 63 19.73 -4.96 23.06
CA TRP A 63 18.76 -6.06 22.95
C TRP A 63 17.58 -5.81 21.99
N ILE A 64 17.54 -4.63 21.38
CA ILE A 64 16.36 -4.14 20.65
C ILE A 64 15.84 -5.10 19.57
N TRP A 65 16.73 -5.80 18.86
CA TRP A 65 16.37 -6.60 17.69
C TRP A 65 15.57 -7.85 18.01
N TYR A 66 15.80 -8.46 19.17
CA TYR A 66 15.19 -9.75 19.55
C TYR A 66 14.16 -9.61 20.69
N ILE A 67 14.11 -8.46 21.36
CA ILE A 67 13.05 -8.10 22.31
C ILE A 67 11.87 -7.42 21.60
N PHE A 68 12.14 -6.46 20.72
CA PHE A 68 11.13 -5.80 19.88
C PHE A 68 11.43 -6.06 18.39
N PRO A 69 11.22 -7.29 17.90
CA PRO A 69 11.58 -7.62 16.52
C PRO A 69 10.68 -6.90 15.51
N GLN A 70 11.28 -6.55 14.37
CA GLN A 70 10.61 -5.87 13.26
C GLN A 70 10.71 -6.71 11.98
N ILE A 71 9.93 -6.36 10.94
CA ILE A 71 10.01 -7.06 9.66
C ILE A 71 11.39 -6.92 9.01
N LYS A 72 11.86 -7.98 8.34
CA LYS A 72 13.13 -8.02 7.61
C LYS A 72 13.23 -6.91 6.56
N GLY A 73 14.46 -6.44 6.33
CA GLY A 73 14.78 -5.41 5.35
C GLY A 73 14.42 -3.98 5.75
N LEU A 74 14.13 -3.71 7.03
CA LEU A 74 14.01 -2.35 7.58
C LEU A 74 15.31 -1.80 8.16
N GLY A 75 16.24 -2.67 8.57
CA GLY A 75 17.57 -2.28 9.04
C GLY A 75 18.65 -2.93 8.19
N HIS A 76 19.83 -2.32 8.18
CA HIS A 76 20.98 -2.78 7.38
C HIS A 76 22.03 -3.56 8.19
N SER A 77 21.88 -3.62 9.52
CA SER A 77 22.82 -4.37 10.37
C SER A 77 22.58 -5.88 10.29
N HIS A 78 23.64 -6.65 10.52
CA HIS A 78 23.56 -8.11 10.61
C HIS A 78 22.45 -8.56 11.59
N ASN A 79 22.38 -7.95 12.79
CA ASN A 79 21.34 -8.27 13.78
C ASN A 79 19.92 -7.92 13.30
N SER A 80 19.76 -6.85 12.50
CA SER A 80 18.44 -6.49 11.93
C SER A 80 17.98 -7.50 10.88
N GLU A 81 18.92 -8.13 10.17
CA GLU A 81 18.63 -9.18 9.19
C GLU A 81 18.38 -10.54 9.88
N PHE A 82 19.23 -10.90 10.86
CA PHE A 82 19.15 -12.17 11.58
C PHE A 82 17.88 -12.27 12.44
N TYR A 83 17.58 -11.25 13.24
CA TYR A 83 16.39 -11.21 14.11
C TYR A 83 15.16 -10.60 13.44
N GLY A 84 15.26 -10.17 12.18
CA GLY A 84 14.10 -9.68 11.46
C GLY A 84 13.08 -10.81 11.24
N ILE A 85 11.80 -10.47 11.33
CA ILE A 85 10.67 -11.36 11.04
C ILE A 85 10.42 -11.36 9.52
N SER A 86 10.33 -12.54 8.91
CA SER A 86 10.24 -12.71 7.45
C SER A 86 8.88 -12.32 6.86
N GLY A 87 7.80 -12.39 7.64
CA GLY A 87 6.46 -12.08 7.17
C GLY A 87 5.36 -12.35 8.19
N LYS A 88 4.11 -12.36 7.74
CA LYS A 88 2.93 -12.52 8.61
C LYS A 88 2.89 -13.87 9.33
N ASP A 89 3.29 -14.93 8.64
CA ASP A 89 3.21 -16.29 9.19
C ASP A 89 4.21 -16.48 10.34
N GLU A 90 5.45 -16.02 10.18
CA GLU A 90 6.45 -16.04 11.27
C GLU A 90 6.04 -15.14 12.44
N ALA A 91 5.45 -13.98 12.17
CA ALA A 91 4.94 -13.10 13.21
C ALA A 91 3.80 -13.76 14.02
N ARG A 92 2.90 -14.50 13.36
CA ARG A 92 1.87 -15.30 14.06
C ARG A 92 2.51 -16.38 14.92
N SER A 93 3.44 -17.15 14.36
CA SER A 93 4.16 -18.19 15.11
C SER A 93 4.95 -17.60 16.30
N TYR A 94 5.52 -16.39 16.17
CA TYR A 94 6.19 -15.69 17.28
C TYR A 94 5.21 -15.38 18.42
N LEU A 95 4.01 -14.88 18.12
CA LEU A 95 2.99 -14.58 19.14
C LEU A 95 2.37 -15.82 19.77
N GLU A 96 2.23 -16.91 19.00
CA GLU A 96 1.72 -18.20 19.47
C GLU A 96 2.77 -18.99 20.25
N HIS A 97 4.06 -18.62 20.15
CA HIS A 97 5.13 -19.28 20.87
C HIS A 97 4.94 -19.16 22.40
N PRO A 98 5.05 -20.26 23.18
CA PRO A 98 4.75 -20.29 24.62
C PRO A 98 5.52 -19.27 25.45
N VAL A 99 6.71 -18.87 24.99
CA VAL A 99 7.59 -17.91 25.69
C VAL A 99 7.56 -16.52 25.05
N LEU A 100 7.69 -16.41 23.73
CA LEU A 100 8.01 -15.15 23.06
C LEU A 100 6.81 -14.21 23.04
N GLY A 101 5.61 -14.73 22.75
CA GLY A 101 4.39 -13.94 22.77
C GLY A 101 4.03 -13.43 24.17
N ALA A 102 4.32 -14.20 25.22
CA ALA A 102 4.12 -13.79 26.60
C ALA A 102 5.11 -12.67 27.00
N ARG A 103 6.40 -12.88 26.72
CA ARG A 103 7.46 -11.89 26.98
C ARG A 103 7.24 -10.57 26.26
N LEU A 104 6.87 -10.61 24.98
CA LEU A 104 6.60 -9.41 24.20
C LEU A 104 5.44 -8.59 24.79
N ARG A 105 4.34 -9.24 25.20
CA ARG A 105 3.22 -8.55 25.85
C ARG A 105 3.60 -7.98 27.22
N GLU A 106 4.35 -8.74 28.02
CA GLU A 106 4.79 -8.28 29.34
C GLU A 106 5.69 -7.04 29.23
N ILE A 107 6.70 -7.05 28.37
CA ILE A 107 7.58 -5.86 28.21
C ILE A 107 6.84 -4.69 27.55
N THR A 108 5.89 -4.96 26.66
CA THR A 108 5.01 -3.92 26.08
C THR A 108 4.16 -3.25 27.16
N LYS A 109 3.60 -4.04 28.08
CA LYS A 109 2.87 -3.53 29.24
C LYS A 109 3.78 -2.69 30.15
N ALA A 110 4.97 -3.21 30.48
CA ALA A 110 5.94 -2.46 31.28
C ALA A 110 6.33 -1.13 30.62
N PHE A 111 6.45 -1.11 29.30
CA PHE A 111 6.74 0.11 28.55
C PHE A 111 5.61 1.14 28.65
N LEU A 112 4.35 0.73 28.56
CA LEU A 112 3.20 1.61 28.81
C LEU A 112 3.16 2.15 30.24
N GLU A 113 3.61 1.36 31.21
CA GLU A 113 3.52 1.66 32.65
C GLU A 113 4.77 2.36 33.23
N CYS A 114 5.84 2.56 32.45
CA CYS A 114 7.11 3.11 32.91
C CYS A 114 7.07 4.59 33.36
N GLY A 115 5.91 5.26 33.22
CA GLY A 115 5.69 6.64 33.68
C GLY A 115 6.35 7.72 32.81
N ASN A 116 7.12 7.36 31.78
CA ASN A 116 7.73 8.32 30.87
C ASN A 116 6.77 8.64 29.70
N PRO A 117 6.44 9.92 29.44
CA PRO A 117 5.51 10.30 28.37
C PRO A 117 6.13 10.24 26.97
N SER A 118 7.46 10.10 26.86
CA SER A 118 8.17 10.12 25.57
C SER A 118 8.86 8.79 25.31
N ALA A 119 8.43 8.08 24.27
CA ALA A 119 9.12 6.87 23.80
C ALA A 119 10.58 7.15 23.39
N TYR A 120 10.87 8.35 22.90
CA TYR A 120 12.23 8.77 22.59
C TYR A 120 13.11 8.81 23.85
N ASN A 121 12.59 9.29 24.97
CA ASN A 121 13.36 9.38 26.22
C ASN A 121 13.65 7.99 26.80
N VAL A 122 12.76 7.02 26.58
CA VAL A 122 12.95 5.65 27.04
C VAL A 122 13.89 4.87 26.12
N LEU A 123 13.71 4.97 24.80
CA LEU A 123 14.36 4.07 23.84
C LEU A 123 15.55 4.70 23.12
N GLY A 124 15.56 6.02 22.96
CA GLY A 124 16.52 6.75 22.12
C GLY A 124 16.37 6.46 20.62
N PHE A 125 17.16 7.17 19.82
CA PHE A 125 17.29 6.89 18.38
C PHE A 125 18.45 5.91 18.13
N PRO A 126 18.31 4.92 17.24
CA PRO A 126 17.18 4.65 16.34
C PRO A 126 16.09 3.72 16.91
N ASP A 127 16.21 3.29 18.16
CA ASP A 127 15.41 2.20 18.72
C ASP A 127 13.92 2.56 18.90
N VAL A 128 13.62 3.85 19.11
CA VAL A 128 12.25 4.36 19.08
C VAL A 128 11.51 4.03 17.77
N LEU A 129 12.20 4.02 16.63
CA LEU A 129 11.60 3.65 15.34
C LEU A 129 11.44 2.13 15.20
N LYS A 130 12.32 1.36 15.84
CA LYS A 130 12.25 -0.11 15.85
C LYS A 130 11.05 -0.59 16.65
N VAL A 131 10.81 0.03 17.80
CA VAL A 131 9.62 -0.27 18.62
C VAL A 131 8.35 0.11 17.86
N GLN A 132 8.27 1.28 17.20
CA GLN A 132 7.12 1.60 16.34
C GLN A 132 6.87 0.53 15.27
N SER A 133 7.96 0.07 14.64
CA SER A 133 7.91 -0.97 13.60
C SER A 133 7.46 -2.33 14.13
N CYS A 134 7.90 -2.69 15.35
CA CYS A 134 7.50 -3.88 16.08
C CYS A 134 6.01 -3.84 16.48
N MET A 135 5.58 -2.76 17.12
CA MET A 135 4.17 -2.58 17.53
C MET A 135 3.25 -2.61 16.31
N THR A 136 3.64 -1.96 15.21
CA THR A 136 2.90 -2.02 13.95
C THR A 136 2.79 -3.44 13.41
N LEU A 137 3.89 -4.20 13.43
CA LEU A 137 3.91 -5.58 12.95
C LEU A 137 2.92 -6.43 13.75
N PHE A 138 2.98 -6.38 15.08
CA PHE A 138 2.17 -7.26 15.91
C PHE A 138 0.72 -6.79 16.09
N ASP A 139 0.44 -5.49 16.02
CA ASP A 139 -0.92 -4.95 15.94
C ASP A 139 -1.65 -5.42 14.67
N ILE A 140 -0.96 -5.50 13.52
CA ILE A 140 -1.53 -6.06 12.29
C ILE A 140 -1.86 -7.55 12.42
N ILE A 141 -1.08 -8.28 13.22
CA ILE A 141 -1.18 -9.73 13.36
C ILE A 141 -2.21 -10.13 14.42
N SER A 142 -2.26 -9.37 15.51
CA SER A 142 -3.19 -9.52 16.63
C SER A 142 -3.90 -8.18 16.86
N PRO A 143 -4.89 -7.82 16.02
CA PRO A 143 -5.65 -6.58 16.22
C PRO A 143 -6.40 -6.63 17.55
N GLN A 144 -6.55 -5.47 18.20
CA GLN A 144 -7.17 -5.32 19.54
C GLN A 144 -6.35 -5.92 20.69
N ASP A 145 -5.06 -6.19 20.46
CA ASP A 145 -4.08 -6.52 21.49
C ASP A 145 -3.38 -5.23 21.99
N ILE A 146 -2.52 -5.36 23.00
CA ILE A 146 -1.86 -4.24 23.70
C ILE A 146 -0.96 -3.36 22.79
N PHE A 147 -0.57 -3.87 21.63
CA PHE A 147 0.32 -3.16 20.69
C PHE A 147 -0.28 -1.87 20.15
N ALA A 148 -1.60 -1.84 19.93
CA ALA A 148 -2.31 -0.64 19.49
C ALA A 148 -2.20 0.50 20.53
N GLU A 149 -2.25 0.17 21.82
CA GLU A 149 -2.15 1.15 22.90
C GLU A 149 -0.80 1.86 22.92
N VAL A 150 0.29 1.16 22.59
CA VAL A 150 1.63 1.78 22.44
C VAL A 150 1.64 2.74 21.26
N LEU A 151 1.07 2.35 20.11
CA LEU A 151 0.99 3.21 18.93
C LEU A 151 0.20 4.48 19.24
N ASP A 152 -0.96 4.34 19.90
CA ASP A 152 -1.80 5.49 20.27
C ASP A 152 -1.11 6.39 21.31
N ARG A 153 -0.49 5.82 22.36
CA ARG A 153 0.15 6.59 23.43
C ARG A 153 1.42 7.32 22.98
N TYR A 154 2.28 6.66 22.20
CA TYR A 154 3.63 7.15 21.94
C TYR A 154 3.89 7.59 20.51
N TYR A 155 3.01 7.23 19.57
CA TYR A 155 3.20 7.49 18.15
C TYR A 155 1.97 8.14 17.51
N GLU A 156 1.09 8.76 18.30
CA GLU A 156 -0.13 9.44 17.84
C GLU A 156 -1.06 8.52 17.01
N GLY A 157 -1.00 7.21 17.29
CA GLY A 157 -1.74 6.19 16.56
C GLY A 157 -1.18 5.90 15.17
N ASN A 158 0.00 6.42 14.83
CA ASN A 158 0.65 6.22 13.55
C ASN A 158 1.42 4.89 13.50
N ARG A 159 1.08 4.06 12.52
CA ARG A 159 1.83 2.85 12.19
C ARG A 159 3.09 3.17 11.40
N CYS A 160 4.11 2.32 11.51
CA CYS A 160 5.31 2.38 10.67
C CYS A 160 4.95 2.04 9.22
N GLU A 161 4.96 3.04 8.34
CA GLU A 161 4.63 2.87 6.92
C GLU A 161 5.44 1.77 6.23
N LYS A 162 6.73 1.67 6.55
CA LYS A 162 7.60 0.66 5.91
C LYS A 162 7.17 -0.76 6.31
N THR A 163 6.77 -0.97 7.56
CA THR A 163 6.20 -2.24 8.02
C THR A 163 4.88 -2.54 7.31
N VAL A 164 3.96 -1.55 7.25
CA VAL A 164 2.66 -1.67 6.57
C VAL A 164 2.84 -2.07 5.10
N ARG A 165 3.69 -1.35 4.36
CA ARG A 165 3.99 -1.61 2.94
C ARG A 165 4.56 -3.01 2.73
N ARG A 166 5.53 -3.43 3.55
CA ARG A 166 6.15 -4.77 3.43
C ARG A 166 5.17 -5.91 3.72
N LEU A 167 4.21 -5.70 4.62
CA LEU A 167 3.16 -6.67 4.93
C LEU A 167 2.01 -6.66 3.92
N GLY A 168 2.00 -5.72 2.96
CA GLY A 168 0.85 -5.47 2.09
C GLY A 168 -0.43 -5.22 2.89
N TYR A 169 -0.31 -4.66 4.10
CA TYR A 169 -1.45 -4.32 4.95
C TYR A 169 -2.02 -2.99 4.49
N ARG A 170 -3.36 -2.88 4.43
CA ARG A 170 -4.05 -1.63 4.09
C ARG A 170 -4.75 -1.15 5.35
N ASP A 171 -4.20 -0.10 5.95
CA ASP A 171 -4.74 0.51 7.18
C ASP A 171 -6.05 1.26 6.88
N GLU A 172 -7.05 1.13 7.74
CA GLU A 172 -8.28 1.92 7.66
C GLU A 172 -8.03 3.41 7.94
N LYS A 173 -7.01 3.78 8.74
CA LYS A 173 -6.58 5.17 8.93
C LYS A 173 -5.87 5.74 7.68
N MET A 174 -5.24 4.90 6.85
CA MET A 174 -4.68 5.31 5.55
C MET A 174 -5.74 5.62 4.49
N LYS A 175 -7.01 5.28 4.71
CA LYS A 175 -8.11 5.70 3.82
C LYS A 175 -8.24 7.23 3.71
N ASN A 176 -7.74 8.00 4.68
CA ASN A 176 -7.89 9.46 4.74
C ASN A 176 -6.61 10.26 4.40
N GLN A 177 -5.54 9.61 3.92
CA GLN A 177 -4.30 10.31 3.54
C GLN A 177 -3.59 9.67 2.35
N VAL A 178 -4.31 9.05 1.42
CA VAL A 178 -3.71 8.69 0.13
C VAL A 178 -3.50 10.00 -0.63
N LEU A 179 -2.25 10.42 -0.78
CA LEU A 179 -1.92 11.53 -1.66
C LEU A 179 -1.94 11.02 -3.11
N PRO A 180 -2.49 11.78 -4.05
CA PRO A 180 -2.40 11.42 -5.46
C PRO A 180 -0.94 11.34 -5.92
N SER A 181 -0.57 10.15 -6.42
CA SER A 181 0.66 9.90 -7.18
C SER A 181 0.81 10.83 -8.37
N LYS A 182 2.05 11.22 -8.67
CA LYS A 182 2.42 11.96 -9.87
C LYS A 182 2.04 11.18 -11.13
N LEU A 183 1.34 11.87 -12.03
CA LEU A 183 0.93 11.38 -13.33
C LEU A 183 1.94 11.87 -14.38
N THR A 184 2.79 10.96 -14.83
CA THR A 184 3.82 11.23 -15.84
C THR A 184 3.34 10.82 -17.22
N ILE A 185 3.38 11.75 -18.16
CA ILE A 185 3.18 11.52 -19.59
C ILE A 185 4.55 11.43 -20.24
N THR A 186 4.93 10.23 -20.66
CA THR A 186 6.25 9.97 -21.26
C THR A 186 6.33 10.52 -22.69
N LYS A 187 7.55 10.57 -23.25
CA LYS A 187 7.78 11.02 -24.64
C LYS A 187 7.03 10.21 -25.70
N ASP A 188 6.79 8.93 -25.42
CA ASP A 188 6.00 8.02 -26.24
C ASP A 188 4.52 7.97 -25.83
N TYR A 189 4.05 8.96 -25.07
CA TYR A 189 2.68 9.11 -24.60
C TYR A 189 2.16 7.93 -23.78
N ARG A 190 3.02 7.25 -23.01
CA ARG A 190 2.56 6.37 -21.93
C ARG A 190 2.13 7.23 -20.74
N ILE A 191 1.10 6.76 -20.04
CA ILE A 191 0.57 7.40 -18.85
C ILE A 191 1.02 6.55 -17.67
N VAL A 192 1.86 7.10 -16.80
CA VAL A 192 2.54 6.35 -15.75
C VAL A 192 2.29 7.02 -14.40
N LEU A 193 1.93 6.22 -13.39
CA LEU A 193 1.82 6.67 -12.01
C LEU A 193 3.17 6.45 -11.31
N SER A 194 3.98 7.50 -11.23
CA SER A 194 5.39 7.39 -10.84
C SER A 194 5.59 6.97 -9.38
N ASP A 195 4.70 7.38 -8.47
CA ASP A 195 4.81 7.03 -7.05
C ASP A 195 4.21 5.64 -6.73
N TYR A 196 3.61 4.96 -7.72
CA TYR A 196 3.11 3.59 -7.62
C TYR A 196 3.95 2.64 -8.48
N ASN A 197 5.25 2.53 -8.20
CA ASN A 197 6.17 1.63 -8.93
C ASN A 197 6.15 1.80 -10.46
N ASN A 198 5.89 3.01 -10.96
CA ASN A 198 5.76 3.31 -12.39
C ASN A 198 4.72 2.43 -13.10
N ILE A 199 3.58 2.16 -12.45
CA ILE A 199 2.46 1.45 -13.10
C ILE A 199 1.94 2.26 -14.29
N GLU A 200 1.85 1.60 -15.45
CA GLU A 200 1.30 2.18 -16.67
C GLU A 200 -0.24 2.03 -16.72
N VAL A 201 -0.94 3.13 -16.97
CA VAL A 201 -2.38 3.16 -17.22
C VAL A 201 -2.62 2.93 -18.70
N LYS A 202 -2.92 1.67 -19.06
CA LYS A 202 -3.12 1.26 -20.45
C LYS A 202 -4.53 1.60 -20.95
N MET A 203 -4.61 2.20 -22.14
CA MET A 203 -5.87 2.59 -22.78
C MET A 203 -5.71 2.64 -24.30
N GLU A 204 -6.81 2.45 -25.04
CA GLU A 204 -6.77 2.51 -26.50
C GLU A 204 -6.42 3.93 -26.99
N PRO A 205 -5.81 4.08 -28.18
CA PRO A 205 -5.31 5.36 -28.66
C PRO A 205 -6.34 6.52 -28.64
N ILE A 206 -7.61 6.30 -29.00
CA ILE A 206 -8.64 7.36 -28.96
C ILE A 206 -9.02 7.76 -27.54
N VAL A 207 -9.12 6.77 -26.64
CA VAL A 207 -9.41 6.98 -25.21
C VAL A 207 -8.28 7.80 -24.58
N LYS A 208 -7.04 7.47 -24.96
CA LYS A 208 -5.84 8.22 -24.58
C LYS A 208 -5.84 9.66 -25.09
N ALA A 209 -6.17 9.88 -26.36
CA ALA A 209 -6.20 11.22 -26.94
C ALA A 209 -7.17 12.14 -26.19
N ILE A 210 -8.36 11.63 -25.85
CA ILE A 210 -9.36 12.35 -25.07
C ILE A 210 -8.82 12.68 -23.68
N TYR A 211 -8.20 11.71 -23.02
CA TYR A 211 -7.63 11.92 -21.69
C TYR A 211 -6.56 13.04 -21.70
N LEU A 212 -5.66 12.99 -22.69
CA LEU A 212 -4.62 14.01 -22.88
C LEU A 212 -5.20 15.39 -23.20
N LEU A 213 -6.29 15.47 -23.98
CA LEU A 213 -7.00 16.72 -24.22
C LEU A 213 -7.49 17.32 -22.89
N PHE A 214 -8.20 16.55 -22.07
CA PHE A 214 -8.68 17.03 -20.76
C PHE A 214 -7.54 17.34 -19.76
N LEU A 215 -6.36 16.76 -19.93
CA LEU A 215 -5.19 17.15 -19.15
C LEU A 215 -4.60 18.51 -19.57
N LYS A 216 -4.70 18.85 -20.86
CA LYS A 216 -4.25 20.15 -21.40
C LYS A 216 -5.21 21.30 -21.07
N HIS A 217 -6.45 20.99 -20.73
CA HIS A 217 -7.52 21.94 -20.38
C HIS A 217 -7.90 21.84 -18.89
N PRO A 218 -7.08 22.39 -17.96
CA PRO A 218 -7.35 22.34 -16.52
C PRO A 218 -8.68 23.01 -16.11
N GLU A 219 -9.13 24.00 -16.89
CA GLU A 219 -10.43 24.68 -16.74
C GLU A 219 -11.63 23.74 -17.00
N GLY A 220 -11.39 22.64 -17.71
CA GLY A 220 -12.41 21.68 -18.11
C GLY A 220 -13.13 22.06 -19.40
N ILE A 221 -13.75 21.06 -20.01
CA ILE A 221 -14.47 21.19 -21.28
C ILE A 221 -15.92 20.75 -21.05
N ALA A 222 -16.87 21.60 -21.40
CA ALA A 222 -18.27 21.17 -21.49
C ALA A 222 -18.43 20.31 -22.76
N PHE A 223 -19.07 19.15 -22.66
CA PHE A 223 -19.17 18.22 -23.80
C PHE A 223 -19.85 18.84 -25.03
N LYS A 224 -20.78 19.78 -24.84
CA LYS A 224 -21.40 20.55 -25.93
C LYS A 224 -20.40 21.39 -26.75
N CYS A 225 -19.24 21.72 -26.18
CA CYS A 225 -18.17 22.49 -26.81
C CYS A 225 -17.06 21.60 -27.38
N LEU A 226 -17.12 20.27 -27.23
CA LEU A 226 -16.12 19.36 -27.82
C LEU A 226 -15.92 19.52 -29.34
N PRO A 227 -16.94 19.89 -30.17
CA PRO A 227 -16.71 20.20 -31.58
C PRO A 227 -15.62 21.27 -31.80
N ASP A 228 -15.50 22.25 -30.91
CA ASP A 228 -14.54 23.35 -31.04
C ASP A 228 -13.09 22.86 -30.85
N PHE A 229 -12.91 21.80 -30.06
CA PHE A 229 -11.62 21.15 -29.80
C PHE A 229 -11.29 20.04 -30.79
N ARG A 230 -12.14 19.79 -31.79
CA ARG A 230 -11.97 18.67 -32.74
C ARG A 230 -10.61 18.69 -33.43
N LYS A 231 -10.14 19.85 -33.89
CA LYS A 231 -8.83 20.00 -34.56
C LYS A 231 -7.67 19.62 -33.62
N GLU A 232 -7.75 20.05 -32.36
CA GLU A 232 -6.73 19.72 -31.37
C GLU A 232 -6.74 18.24 -31.01
N LEU A 233 -7.94 17.66 -30.80
CA LEU A 233 -8.08 16.22 -30.55
C LEU A 233 -7.52 15.40 -31.72
N THR A 234 -7.77 15.81 -32.96
CA THR A 234 -7.18 15.17 -34.15
C THR A 234 -5.66 15.24 -34.16
N LYS A 235 -5.08 16.36 -33.74
CA LYS A 235 -3.63 16.52 -33.64
C LYS A 235 -3.05 15.58 -32.58
N ILE A 236 -3.59 15.60 -31.36
CA ILE A 236 -3.18 14.69 -30.27
C ILE A 236 -3.29 13.24 -30.73
N TYR A 237 -4.39 12.88 -31.39
CA TYR A 237 -4.60 11.50 -31.84
C TYR A 237 -3.66 11.06 -32.95
N SER A 238 -3.29 11.98 -33.85
CA SER A 238 -2.24 11.76 -34.86
C SER A 238 -0.88 11.51 -34.21
N ASP A 239 -0.52 12.28 -33.18
CA ASP A 239 0.76 12.15 -32.49
C ASP A 239 0.90 10.78 -31.79
N LEU A 240 -0.23 10.19 -31.34
CA LEU A 240 -0.27 8.83 -30.79
C LEU A 240 -0.15 7.72 -31.85
N ARG A 241 -0.32 8.06 -33.13
CA ARG A 241 -0.36 7.12 -34.25
C ARG A 241 0.56 7.60 -35.38
N PRO A 242 1.88 7.41 -35.23
CA PRO A 242 2.86 7.90 -36.21
C PRO A 242 2.67 7.34 -37.63
N MET A 243 1.98 6.20 -37.77
CA MET A 243 1.63 5.59 -39.07
C MET A 243 0.40 6.23 -39.75
N GLY A 244 -0.13 7.33 -39.20
CA GLY A 244 -1.26 8.09 -39.76
C GLY A 244 -2.64 7.68 -39.24
N LEU A 245 -3.63 8.51 -39.58
CA LEU A 245 -5.04 8.29 -39.24
C LEU A 245 -5.78 7.61 -40.39
N SER A 246 -6.45 6.51 -40.08
CA SER A 246 -7.41 5.88 -41.01
C SER A 246 -8.75 6.64 -41.01
N GLU A 247 -9.58 6.42 -42.02
CA GLU A 247 -10.94 6.97 -42.06
C GLU A 247 -11.76 6.59 -40.81
N LYS A 248 -11.66 5.33 -40.36
CA LYS A 248 -12.31 4.89 -39.10
C LYS A 248 -11.83 5.68 -37.88
N ALA A 249 -10.57 6.11 -37.88
CA ALA A 249 -9.99 6.90 -36.80
C ALA A 249 -10.54 8.34 -36.81
N LEU A 250 -10.68 8.94 -38.00
CA LEU A 250 -11.32 10.25 -38.18
C LEU A 250 -12.80 10.20 -37.79
N GLN A 251 -13.52 9.16 -38.20
CA GLN A 251 -14.92 8.95 -37.78
C GLN A 251 -15.03 8.83 -36.26
N SER A 252 -14.11 8.12 -35.60
CA SER A 252 -14.12 8.02 -34.14
C SER A 252 -13.95 9.38 -33.45
N ILE A 253 -13.16 10.30 -34.04
CA ILE A 253 -13.01 11.68 -33.54
C ILE A 253 -14.30 12.47 -33.76
N GLU A 254 -14.91 12.33 -34.94
CA GLU A 254 -16.19 12.98 -35.24
C GLU A 254 -17.28 12.51 -34.27
N ASP A 255 -17.39 11.20 -34.05
CA ASP A 255 -18.39 10.62 -33.16
C ASP A 255 -18.21 11.08 -31.72
N VAL A 256 -16.97 11.15 -31.23
CA VAL A 256 -16.69 11.52 -29.84
C VAL A 256 -16.81 13.02 -29.58
N THR A 257 -16.67 13.84 -30.63
CA THR A 257 -16.89 15.28 -30.53
C THR A 257 -18.33 15.68 -30.83
N ASN A 258 -19.18 14.75 -31.27
CA ASN A 258 -20.58 15.01 -31.55
C ASN A 258 -21.42 14.98 -30.25
N PRO A 259 -22.01 16.11 -29.82
CA PRO A 259 -22.77 16.17 -28.57
C PRO A 259 -24.09 15.40 -28.60
N LEU A 260 -24.56 14.98 -29.77
CA LEU A 260 -25.78 14.17 -29.92
C LEU A 260 -25.52 12.67 -29.72
N LEU A 261 -24.26 12.24 -29.66
CA LEU A 261 -23.87 10.84 -29.51
C LEU A 261 -23.37 10.54 -28.09
N ASN A 262 -23.59 9.31 -27.64
CA ASN A 262 -23.09 8.84 -26.34
C ASN A 262 -21.61 8.46 -26.33
N SER A 263 -20.92 8.60 -27.48
CA SER A 263 -19.54 8.14 -27.69
C SER A 263 -18.57 8.70 -26.64
N ILE A 264 -18.68 9.99 -26.28
CA ILE A 264 -17.82 10.59 -25.25
C ILE A 264 -18.02 9.97 -23.86
N ASN A 265 -19.25 9.67 -23.47
CA ASN A 265 -19.54 9.04 -22.18
C ASN A 265 -19.00 7.60 -22.13
N GLU A 266 -19.09 6.87 -23.24
CA GLU A 266 -18.46 5.55 -23.36
C GLU A 266 -16.94 5.64 -23.19
N LYS A 267 -16.28 6.62 -23.82
CA LYS A 267 -14.82 6.79 -23.68
C LYS A 267 -14.44 7.23 -22.27
N CYS A 268 -15.22 8.11 -21.62
CA CYS A 268 -15.03 8.45 -20.20
C CYS A 268 -15.17 7.23 -19.29
N SER A 269 -16.11 6.33 -19.60
CA SER A 269 -16.27 5.07 -18.87
C SER A 269 -15.07 4.13 -19.04
N ARG A 270 -14.48 4.07 -20.25
CA ARG A 270 -13.23 3.34 -20.50
C ARG A 270 -12.03 3.95 -19.78
N ILE A 271 -11.93 5.29 -19.73
CA ILE A 271 -10.92 5.98 -18.92
C ILE A 271 -11.05 5.55 -17.46
N ARG A 272 -12.26 5.62 -16.89
CA ARG A 272 -12.51 5.18 -15.52
C ARG A 272 -12.09 3.72 -15.31
N ALA A 273 -12.48 2.82 -16.22
CA ALA A 273 -12.13 1.41 -16.13
C ALA A 273 -10.61 1.15 -16.17
N ALA A 274 -9.85 1.97 -16.89
CA ALA A 274 -8.38 1.88 -16.94
C ALA A 274 -7.71 2.30 -15.62
N PHE A 275 -8.32 3.23 -14.89
CA PHE A 275 -7.79 3.71 -13.60
C PHE A 275 -8.19 2.84 -12.41
N ILE A 276 -9.40 2.24 -12.40
CA ILE A 276 -9.87 1.37 -11.29
C ILE A 276 -8.84 0.34 -10.79
N PRO A 277 -8.11 -0.41 -11.64
CA PRO A 277 -7.17 -1.42 -11.16
C PRO A 277 -5.83 -0.84 -10.65
N VAL A 278 -5.55 0.44 -10.88
CA VAL A 278 -4.22 1.05 -10.69
C VAL A 278 -4.21 2.22 -9.70
N VAL A 279 -5.37 2.80 -9.37
CA VAL A 279 -5.51 3.81 -8.31
C VAL A 279 -6.48 3.34 -7.23
N ASP A 280 -6.30 3.86 -6.01
CA ASP A 280 -7.25 3.65 -4.93
C ASP A 280 -8.61 4.29 -5.26
N GLU A 281 -9.70 3.67 -4.81
CA GLU A 281 -11.08 4.14 -5.05
C GLU A 281 -11.30 5.57 -4.54
N SER A 282 -10.67 5.94 -3.41
CA SER A 282 -10.75 7.28 -2.82
C SER A 282 -10.16 8.38 -3.70
N LEU A 283 -9.15 8.05 -4.51
CA LEU A 283 -8.45 8.97 -5.40
C LEU A 283 -8.96 8.92 -6.84
N LEU A 284 -9.84 7.98 -7.17
CA LEU A 284 -10.26 7.74 -8.55
C LEU A 284 -10.81 9.00 -9.22
N ASN A 285 -11.53 9.85 -8.47
CA ASN A 285 -12.10 11.10 -8.99
C ASN A 285 -11.06 12.17 -9.33
N ASP A 286 -9.85 12.10 -8.79
CA ASP A 286 -8.77 13.02 -9.13
C ASP A 286 -8.23 12.72 -10.52
N TYR A 287 -8.13 11.45 -10.88
CA TYR A 287 -7.51 11.01 -12.12
C TYR A 287 -8.44 10.92 -13.31
N ILE A 288 -9.76 10.78 -13.12
CA ILE A 288 -10.71 10.59 -14.22
C ILE A 288 -11.42 11.89 -14.60
N ILE A 289 -12.06 11.89 -15.78
CA ILE A 289 -12.89 13.02 -16.22
C ILE A 289 -14.21 12.99 -15.42
N THR A 290 -14.42 13.99 -14.56
CA THR A 290 -15.62 14.14 -13.71
C THR A 290 -16.25 15.53 -13.86
N GLY A 291 -17.47 15.68 -13.35
CA GLY A 291 -18.22 16.94 -13.30
C GLY A 291 -19.72 16.69 -13.27
N LYS A 292 -20.53 17.68 -12.87
CA LYS A 292 -21.99 17.54 -12.84
C LYS A 292 -22.58 17.41 -14.25
N SER A 293 -23.82 16.95 -14.35
CA SER A 293 -24.51 16.87 -15.65
C SER A 293 -24.74 18.27 -16.21
N GLY A 294 -24.47 18.49 -17.50
CA GLY A 294 -24.63 19.80 -18.16
C GLY A 294 -23.54 20.83 -17.87
N GLU A 295 -22.64 20.56 -16.93
CA GLU A 295 -21.50 21.44 -16.57
C GLU A 295 -20.20 21.04 -17.30
N THR A 296 -19.16 21.85 -17.13
CA THR A 296 -17.81 21.51 -17.60
C THR A 296 -17.31 20.26 -16.90
N LYS A 297 -16.64 19.40 -17.67
CA LYS A 297 -16.01 18.18 -17.17
C LYS A 297 -14.51 18.41 -17.11
N LYS A 298 -13.83 17.89 -16.09
CA LYS A 298 -12.38 18.07 -15.93
C LYS A 298 -11.75 16.90 -15.20
N ILE A 299 -10.43 16.84 -15.26
CA ILE A 299 -9.59 16.01 -14.40
C ILE A 299 -9.16 16.90 -13.23
N SER A 300 -9.49 16.49 -12.00
CA SER A 300 -9.30 17.32 -10.81
C SER A 300 -7.89 17.27 -10.23
N LEU A 301 -7.06 16.32 -10.68
CA LEU A 301 -5.66 16.21 -10.29
C LEU A 301 -4.92 17.55 -10.43
N SER A 302 -4.22 17.95 -9.37
CA SER A 302 -3.39 19.16 -9.38
C SER A 302 -2.37 19.10 -10.53
N ARG A 303 -2.19 20.22 -11.23
CA ARG A 303 -1.27 20.30 -12.36
C ARG A 303 0.20 20.21 -11.95
N ASP A 304 0.51 20.51 -10.69
CA ASP A 304 1.84 20.28 -10.11
C ASP A 304 2.20 18.78 -10.03
N LEU A 305 1.19 17.90 -10.09
CA LEU A 305 1.34 16.45 -10.12
C LEU A 305 1.30 15.87 -11.53
N VAL A 306 1.14 16.69 -12.57
CA VAL A 306 1.14 16.26 -13.97
C VAL A 306 2.47 16.61 -14.62
N ILE A 307 3.27 15.60 -14.92
CA ILE A 307 4.62 15.76 -15.48
C ILE A 307 4.58 15.37 -16.95
N TRP A 308 5.02 16.27 -17.84
CA TRP A 308 5.21 15.97 -19.25
C TRP A 308 6.71 15.79 -19.51
N GLU A 309 7.13 14.58 -19.87
CA GLU A 309 8.50 14.36 -20.29
C GLU A 309 8.75 15.08 -21.63
N LYS A 310 9.80 15.91 -21.65
CA LYS A 310 10.31 16.57 -22.86
C LYS A 310 11.29 15.66 -23.56
#